data_AF-A0A939YQD6-F1
#
_entry.id   AF-A0A939YQD6-F1
#
_cell.length_a   1.000
_cell.length_b   1.000
_cell.length_c   1.000
_cell.angle_alpha   90.00
_cell.angle_beta   90.00
_cell.angle_gamma   90.00
#
_symmetry.space_group_name_H-M   'P 1'
#
loop_
_entity.id
_entity.type
_entity.pdbx_description
1 polymer ?
#
loop_
_entity_poly.entity_id
_entity_poly.type
_entity_poly.pdbx_seq_one_letter_code
_entity_poly.pdbx_strand_id
1 'polypeptide(L)'
;MIFYKSVELKNGEKCLLRSPGAGDAEAVLGTFIKTHGESDFMTTYPDECTLTAEKEQSYLENKLVAEREIEIAADIGGRIVGTAGIDAVGKAEKLRHRASFGIGIE
;
A
#
# COMPACT_ATOMS: atom_id res chain seq x y z
N MET A 1 12.80 3.95 2.47
CA MET A 1 12.92 3.56 3.91
C MET A 1 12.24 2.20 4.07
N ILE A 2 12.86 1.22 4.75
CA ILE A 2 12.23 -0.10 4.96
C ILE A 2 11.63 -0.13 6.37
N PHE A 3 10.33 -0.46 6.45
CA PHE A 3 9.60 -0.59 7.71
C PHE A 3 9.25 -2.05 8.01
N TYR A 4 9.29 -2.42 9.29
CA TYR A 4 8.90 -3.73 9.77
C TYR A 4 8.46 -3.64 11.25
N LYS A 5 7.26 -4.10 11.56
CA LYS A 5 6.74 -4.18 12.93
C LYS A 5 5.63 -5.22 13.06
N SER A 6 5.76 -6.11 14.05
CA SER A 6 4.67 -7.03 14.43
C SER A 6 3.76 -6.36 15.47
N VAL A 7 2.45 -6.50 15.30
CA VAL A 7 1.42 -6.02 16.22
C VAL A 7 0.45 -7.16 16.52
N GLU A 8 0.05 -7.32 17.79
CA GLU A 8 -1.00 -8.25 18.18
C GLU A 8 -2.36 -7.57 18.01
N LEU A 9 -3.26 -8.21 17.28
CA LEU A 9 -4.62 -7.74 17.04
C LEU A 9 -5.55 -8.14 18.20
N LYS A 10 -6.73 -7.52 18.26
CA LYS A 10 -7.72 -7.79 19.33
C LYS A 10 -8.21 -9.24 19.37
N ASN A 11 -8.13 -9.96 18.25
CA ASN A 11 -8.49 -11.38 18.15
C ASN A 11 -7.32 -12.32 18.48
N GLY A 12 -6.17 -11.79 18.89
CA GLY A 12 -4.96 -12.55 19.22
C GLY A 12 -4.10 -12.92 18.02
N GLU A 13 -4.50 -12.59 16.79
CA GLU A 13 -3.66 -12.80 15.61
C GLU A 13 -2.51 -11.79 15.55
N LYS A 14 -1.42 -12.17 14.88
CA LYS A 14 -0.29 -11.28 14.63
C LYS A 14 -0.45 -10.65 13.25
N CYS A 15 -0.49 -9.32 13.22
CA CYS A 15 -0.36 -8.53 12.01
C CYS A 15 1.08 -8.07 11.86
N LEU A 16 1.69 -8.42 10.75
CA LEU A 16 2.99 -7.90 10.35
C LEU A 16 2.80 -6.67 9.46
N LEU A 17 3.13 -5.50 10.00
CA LEU A 17 3.21 -4.26 9.23
C LEU A 17 4.61 -4.18 8.60
N ARG A 18 4.72 -4.24 7.29
CA ARG A 18 6.01 -4.24 6.58
C ARG A 18 5.96 -3.46 5.27
N SER A 19 7.10 -2.95 4.83
CA SER A 19 7.22 -2.45 3.45
C SER A 19 7.06 -3.63 2.47
N PRO A 20 6.07 -3.60 1.56
CA PRO A 20 5.93 -4.62 0.53
C PRO A 20 7.01 -4.48 -0.54
N GLY A 21 7.35 -5.58 -1.21
CA GLY A 21 8.28 -5.62 -2.33
C GLY A 21 7.66 -6.16 -3.61
N ALA A 22 8.48 -6.33 -4.64
CA ALA A 22 8.07 -6.82 -5.96
C ALA A 22 7.18 -8.08 -5.92
N GLY A 23 7.54 -9.05 -5.06
CA GLY A 23 6.79 -10.31 -4.92
C GLY A 23 5.41 -10.18 -4.28
N ASP A 24 5.09 -9.03 -3.69
CA ASP A 24 3.78 -8.75 -3.08
C ASP A 24 2.79 -8.12 -4.07
N ALA A 25 3.21 -7.79 -5.29
CA ALA A 25 2.44 -7.01 -6.25
C ALA A 25 1.04 -7.56 -6.53
N GLU A 26 0.91 -8.87 -6.74
CA GLU A 26 -0.39 -9.49 -6.99
C GLU A 26 -1.32 -9.40 -5.77
N ALA A 27 -0.78 -9.62 -4.57
CA ALA A 27 -1.56 -9.54 -3.33
C ALA A 27 -1.99 -8.11 -2.99
N VAL A 28 -1.11 -7.12 -3.22
CA VAL A 28 -1.42 -5.70 -3.06
C VAL A 28 -2.50 -5.28 -4.06
N LEU A 29 -2.33 -5.62 -5.35
CA LEU A 29 -3.33 -5.31 -6.38
C LEU A 29 -4.68 -5.99 -6.10
N GLY A 30 -4.67 -7.23 -5.64
CA GLY A 30 -5.88 -7.94 -5.24
C GLY A 30 -6.61 -7.24 -4.09
N THR A 31 -5.86 -6.77 -3.09
CA THR A 31 -6.41 -5.99 -1.97
C THR A 31 -6.99 -4.65 -2.43
N PHE A 32 -6.28 -3.95 -3.32
CA PHE A 32 -6.75 -2.69 -3.92
C PHE A 32 -8.09 -2.88 -4.63
N ILE A 33 -8.18 -3.84 -5.56
CA ILE A 33 -9.40 -4.12 -6.31
C ILE A 33 -10.55 -4.50 -5.38
N LYS A 34 -10.27 -5.33 -4.37
CA LYS A 34 -11.28 -5.78 -3.42
C LYS A 34 -11.86 -4.62 -2.61
N THR A 35 -11.00 -3.82 -1.96
CA THR A 35 -11.44 -2.69 -1.12
C THR A 35 -12.20 -1.63 -1.92
N HIS A 36 -11.82 -1.42 -3.19
CA HIS A 36 -12.53 -0.54 -4.12
C HIS A 36 -13.94 -1.04 -4.50
N GLY A 37 -14.23 -2.33 -4.32
CA GLY A 37 -15.57 -2.90 -4.53
C GLY A 37 -16.43 -2.98 -3.27
N GLU A 38 -15.86 -2.77 -2.09
CA GLU A 38 -16.56 -2.93 -0.80
C GLU A 38 -17.22 -1.63 -0.30
N SER A 39 -16.85 -0.48 -0.86
CA SER A 39 -17.25 0.84 -0.36
C SER A 39 -17.19 1.93 -1.43
N ASP A 40 -18.14 2.88 -1.39
CA ASP A 40 -18.17 4.07 -2.25
C ASP A 40 -17.16 5.16 -1.84
N PHE A 41 -16.39 4.94 -0.78
CA PHE A 41 -15.41 5.92 -0.27
C PHE A 41 -14.02 5.78 -0.87
N MET A 42 -13.79 4.78 -1.72
CA MET A 42 -12.53 4.63 -2.45
C MET A 42 -12.49 5.55 -3.66
N THR A 43 -11.29 5.78 -4.20
CA THR A 43 -11.08 6.76 -5.28
C THR A 43 -11.56 6.29 -6.65
N THR A 44 -11.78 4.99 -6.81
CA THR A 44 -12.31 4.38 -8.04
C THR A 44 -13.11 3.13 -7.69
N TYR A 45 -13.92 2.65 -8.63
CA TYR A 45 -14.50 1.30 -8.59
C TYR A 45 -13.54 0.27 -9.21
N PRO A 46 -13.78 -1.04 -9.04
CA PRO A 46 -12.94 -2.11 -9.60
C PRO A 46 -12.82 -2.07 -11.13
N ASP A 47 -13.89 -1.72 -11.84
CA ASP A 47 -13.95 -1.65 -13.31
C ASP A 47 -13.24 -0.40 -13.88
N GLU A 48 -12.94 0.58 -13.05
CA GLU A 48 -12.13 1.76 -13.38
C GLU A 48 -10.62 1.53 -13.15
N CYS A 49 -10.24 0.38 -12.57
CA CYS A 49 -8.85 0.04 -12.29
C CYS A 49 -8.07 -0.24 -13.59
N THR A 50 -6.98 0.51 -13.81
CA THR A 50 -6.07 0.33 -14.96
C THR A 50 -4.67 -0.15 -14.56
N LEU A 51 -4.52 -0.55 -13.29
CA LEU A 51 -3.29 -1.10 -12.73
C LEU A 51 -3.11 -2.55 -13.20
N THR A 52 -1.85 -2.95 -13.37
CA THR A 52 -1.47 -4.33 -13.68
C THR A 52 -0.44 -4.79 -12.66
N ALA A 53 -0.25 -6.10 -12.51
CA ALA A 53 0.71 -6.65 -11.57
C ALA A 53 2.14 -6.13 -11.84
N GLU A 54 2.51 -5.93 -13.11
CA GLU A 54 3.84 -5.41 -13.49
C GLU A 54 4.02 -3.94 -13.11
N LYS A 55 2.96 -3.12 -13.26
CA LYS A 55 2.97 -1.73 -12.80
C LYS A 55 3.06 -1.66 -11.28
N GLU A 56 2.31 -2.52 -10.60
CA GLU A 56 2.31 -2.61 -9.14
C GLU A 56 3.69 -3.06 -8.64
N GLN A 57 4.31 -4.05 -9.27
CA GLN A 57 5.69 -4.46 -8.97
C GLN A 57 6.66 -3.29 -9.06
N SER A 58 6.60 -2.55 -10.17
CA SER A 58 7.45 -1.37 -10.39
C SER A 58 7.17 -0.28 -9.34
N TYR A 59 5.91 -0.09 -8.95
CA TYR A 59 5.51 0.85 -7.91
C TYR A 59 6.14 0.48 -6.55
N LEU A 60 6.02 -0.78 -6.11
CA LEU A 60 6.56 -1.24 -4.82
C LEU A 60 8.10 -1.18 -4.79
N GLU A 61 8.77 -1.55 -5.89
CA GLU A 61 10.24 -1.40 -6.01
C GLU A 61 10.69 0.06 -5.85
N ASN A 62 9.97 0.99 -6.49
CA ASN A 62 10.25 2.42 -6.36
C ASN A 62 10.01 2.93 -4.92
N LYS A 63 8.98 2.44 -4.23
CA LYS A 63 8.69 2.82 -2.83
C LYS A 63 9.79 2.39 -1.86
N LEU A 64 10.42 1.23 -2.08
CA LEU A 64 11.49 0.75 -1.21
C LEU A 64 12.72 1.68 -1.22
N VAL A 65 13.06 2.21 -2.38
CA VAL A 65 14.22 3.10 -2.59
C VAL A 65 13.88 4.59 -2.43
N ALA A 66 12.60 4.95 -2.33
CA ALA A 66 12.19 6.33 -2.18
C ALA A 66 12.64 6.92 -0.83
N GLU A 67 13.12 8.17 -0.89
CA GLU A 67 13.53 8.93 0.29
C GLU A 67 12.36 9.62 1.00
N ARG A 68 11.28 9.91 0.27
CA ARG A 68 10.16 10.75 0.73
C ARG A 68 8.81 10.07 0.65
N GLU A 69 8.80 8.79 0.32
CA GLU A 69 7.59 8.01 0.09
C GLU A 69 7.76 6.67 0.78
N ILE A 70 6.64 6.07 1.16
CA ILE A 70 6.62 4.74 1.76
C ILE A 70 5.28 4.08 1.47
N GLU A 71 5.32 2.78 1.29
CA GLU A 71 4.15 1.91 1.33
C GLU A 71 4.33 0.93 2.49
N ILE A 72 3.24 0.64 3.21
CA ILE A 72 3.20 -0.35 4.28
C ILE A 72 2.02 -1.27 4.02
N ALA A 73 2.29 -2.58 3.96
CA ALA A 73 1.27 -3.61 3.91
C ALA A 73 1.01 -4.18 5.32
N ALA A 74 -0.25 -4.50 5.60
CA ALA A 74 -0.67 -5.29 6.74
C ALA A 74 -0.79 -6.76 6.33
N ASP A 75 0.08 -7.62 6.86
CA ASP A 75 0.15 -9.05 6.52
C ASP A 75 -0.30 -9.88 7.73
N ILE A 76 -1.37 -10.64 7.57
CA ILE A 76 -1.89 -11.59 8.58
C ILE A 76 -1.76 -12.99 8.01
N GLY A 77 -0.82 -13.77 8.56
CA GLY A 77 -0.64 -15.18 8.17
C GLY A 77 -0.21 -15.39 6.71
N GLY A 78 0.52 -14.45 6.11
CA GLY A 78 0.95 -14.50 4.70
C GLY A 78 -0.06 -13.89 3.72
N ARG A 79 -1.16 -13.33 4.23
CA ARG A 79 -2.17 -12.63 3.43
C ARG A 79 -2.09 -11.14 3.71
N ILE A 80 -1.90 -10.35 2.65
CA ILE A 80 -2.02 -8.89 2.74
C ILE A 80 -3.50 -8.53 2.85
N VAL A 81 -3.85 -7.75 3.87
CA VAL A 81 -5.23 -7.36 4.19
C VAL A 81 -5.48 -5.85 4.11
N GLY A 82 -4.46 -5.11 3.69
CA GLY A 82 -4.57 -3.68 3.57
C GLY A 82 -3.21 -3.07 3.30
N THR A 83 -3.25 -1.85 2.77
CA THR A 83 -2.07 -1.05 2.54
C THR A 83 -2.30 0.38 3.00
N ALA A 84 -1.21 1.03 3.39
CA ALA A 84 -1.19 2.44 3.72
C ALA A 84 0.09 3.07 3.17
N GLY A 85 -0.07 4.19 2.47
CA GLY A 85 1.00 4.81 1.71
C GLY A 85 1.10 6.31 1.96
N ILE A 86 2.32 6.82 1.83
CA ILE A 86 2.61 8.24 1.72
C ILE A 86 3.30 8.50 0.38
N ASP A 87 2.77 9.43 -0.40
CA ASP A 87 3.34 9.87 -1.68
C ASP A 87 3.75 11.34 -1.62
N ALA A 88 4.85 11.69 -2.28
CA ALA A 88 5.25 13.07 -2.40
C ALA A 88 4.39 13.78 -3.46
N VAL A 89 3.81 14.93 -3.11
CA VAL A 89 2.95 15.70 -4.05
C VAL A 89 3.74 16.26 -5.24
N GLY A 90 5.07 16.35 -5.12
CA GLY A 90 5.93 16.78 -6.23
C GLY A 90 7.42 16.75 -5.91
N LYS A 91 8.22 17.09 -6.93
CA LYS A 91 9.69 17.13 -6.88
C LYS A 91 10.28 18.52 -6.66
N ALA A 92 9.50 19.59 -6.85
CA ALA A 92 9.96 20.95 -6.62
C ALA A 92 10.30 21.16 -5.14
N GLU A 93 11.36 21.95 -4.85
CA GLU A 93 11.86 22.14 -3.49
C GLU A 93 10.77 22.63 -2.52
N LYS A 94 9.95 23.59 -2.96
CA LYS A 94 8.83 24.12 -2.18
C LYS A 94 7.70 23.11 -1.93
N LEU A 95 7.67 21.98 -2.65
CA LEU A 95 6.67 20.93 -2.46
C LEU A 95 7.21 19.77 -1.61
N ARG A 96 8.49 19.78 -1.21
CA ARG A 96 9.11 18.63 -0.53
C ARG A 96 8.49 18.27 0.81
N HIS A 97 7.82 19.22 1.46
CA HIS A 97 7.11 19.04 2.73
C HIS A 97 5.64 18.60 2.56
N ARG A 98 5.16 18.46 1.31
CA ARG A 98 3.77 18.08 1.03
C ARG A 98 3.71 16.62 0.62
N ALA A 99 2.78 15.90 1.22
CA ALA A 99 2.51 14.51 0.90
C ALA A 99 1.00 14.24 0.86
N SER A 100 0.60 13.24 0.09
CA SER A 100 -0.70 12.58 0.24
C SER A 100 -0.55 11.34 1.10
N PHE A 101 -1.62 11.00 1.81
CA PHE A 101 -1.73 9.78 2.58
C PHE A 101 -2.96 9.02 2.10
N GLY A 102 -2.79 7.71 1.84
CA GLY A 102 -3.85 6.80 1.46
C GLY A 102 -3.84 5.58 2.36
N ILE A 103 -5.03 5.01 2.61
CA ILE A 103 -5.19 3.75 3.34
C ILE A 103 -6.40 3.00 2.80
N GLY A 104 -6.24 1.70 2.61
CA GLY A 104 -7.30 0.76 2.25
C GLY A 104 -7.14 -0.52 3.06
N ILE A 105 -8.25 -1.01 3.62
CA ILE A 105 -8.28 -2.21 4.49
C ILE A 105 -9.51 -3.03 4.10
N GLU A 106 -9.32 -4.34 3.89
CA GLU A 106 -10.41 -5.32 3.71
C GLU A 106 -10.90 -5.93 5.04
#